data_AF-A0AAU3BRK6-F1
#
_entry.id   AF-A0AAU3BRK6-F1
#
_cell.length_a   1.000
_cell.length_b   1.000
_cell.length_c   1.000
_cell.angle_alpha   90.00
_cell.angle_beta   90.00
_cell.angle_gamma   90.00
#
_symmetry.space_group_name_H-M   'P 1'
#
loop_
_entity.id
_entity.type
_entity.pdbx_description
1 polymer ?
#
loop_
_entity_poly.entity_id
_entity_poly.type
_entity_poly.pdbx_seq_one_letter_code
_entity_poly.pdbx_strand_id
1 'polypeptide(L)'
;MIALSTGLIAAGLMALSACSSSDGKDEATDKPSTVSKSSTAPATSDPKEAAQKEAIAAYEAYWREMEKLYADSSGKGARLDRYAASAALKKAETDAKRARDGGLIYVGHVTVTDPTVTKVDVSGKIPNATISNCLDISRWRTVDAKSKKPVKLPANRLTKYVVVSTVEKYPAGWRVTSDDPQGKSC
;
A
#
# COMPACT_ATOMS: atom_id res chain seq x y z
N MET A 1 -10.48 42.76 -3.71
CA MET A 1 -10.14 43.22 -5.07
C MET A 1 -8.62 43.26 -5.20
N ILE A 2 -7.99 42.19 -5.69
CA ILE A 2 -6.65 42.25 -6.30
C ILE A 2 -6.64 41.20 -7.44
N ALA A 3 -6.46 41.76 -8.63
CA ALA A 3 -6.10 41.25 -9.96
C ALA A 3 -6.14 39.73 -10.30
N LEU A 4 -6.85 39.45 -11.40
CA LEU A 4 -6.70 38.31 -12.28
C LEU A 4 -5.33 38.35 -12.99
N SER A 5 -4.73 37.17 -13.21
CA SER A 5 -3.71 36.96 -14.25
C SER A 5 -3.97 35.65 -14.98
N THR A 6 -4.48 35.78 -16.20
CA THR A 6 -4.66 34.74 -17.20
C THR A 6 -3.33 34.50 -17.93
N GLY A 7 -2.93 33.25 -18.13
CA GLY A 7 -1.75 32.87 -18.92
C GLY A 7 -2.02 31.63 -19.76
N LEU A 8 -2.10 31.83 -21.08
CA LEU A 8 -2.44 30.90 -22.16
C LEU A 8 -1.24 30.02 -22.60
N ILE A 9 -1.56 28.77 -22.98
CA ILE A 9 -1.13 27.99 -24.17
C ILE A 9 0.37 27.72 -24.41
N ALA A 10 0.72 26.43 -24.57
CA ALA A 10 1.37 25.90 -25.78
C ALA A 10 1.39 24.36 -25.78
N ALA A 11 0.69 23.78 -26.75
CA ALA A 11 0.79 22.38 -27.13
C ALA A 11 2.03 22.17 -28.01
N GLY A 12 2.83 21.14 -27.71
CA GLY A 12 3.96 20.69 -28.52
C GLY A 12 3.74 19.26 -28.99
N LEU A 13 3.52 19.10 -30.29
CA LEU A 13 3.31 17.84 -31.01
C LEU A 13 4.56 17.54 -31.85
N MET A 14 4.84 16.23 -32.01
CA MET A 14 5.70 15.57 -33.01
C MET A 14 7.22 15.55 -32.79
N ALA A 15 7.79 14.34 -32.83
CA ALA A 15 8.70 13.92 -33.90
C ALA A 15 8.94 12.39 -33.82
N LEU A 16 8.50 11.66 -34.84
CA LEU A 16 8.90 10.28 -35.13
C LEU A 16 10.19 10.33 -35.95
N SER A 17 11.29 9.80 -35.41
CA SER A 17 12.54 9.62 -36.15
C SER A 17 12.55 8.26 -36.83
N ALA A 18 12.46 8.30 -38.15
CA ALA A 18 12.79 7.24 -39.09
C ALA A 18 14.31 7.18 -39.31
N CYS A 19 14.86 5.98 -39.54
CA CYS A 19 16.06 5.82 -40.37
C CYS A 19 16.17 4.40 -40.96
N SER A 20 16.13 4.37 -42.30
CA SER A 20 16.77 3.48 -43.28
C SER A 20 18.25 3.20 -42.97
N SER A 21 19.01 2.28 -43.58
CA SER A 21 18.89 1.21 -44.58
C SER A 21 20.26 0.49 -44.57
N SER A 22 20.34 -0.80 -44.93
CA SER A 22 21.50 -1.36 -45.68
C SER A 22 21.19 -2.74 -46.23
N ASP A 23 21.32 -2.84 -47.55
CA ASP A 23 21.23 -4.04 -48.39
C ASP A 23 22.42 -4.99 -48.18
N GLY A 24 22.11 -6.28 -48.15
CA GLY A 24 23.07 -7.37 -48.32
C GLY A 24 22.34 -8.55 -48.95
N LYS A 25 22.55 -8.74 -50.25
CA LYS A 25 22.10 -9.93 -51.00
C LYS A 25 23.16 -11.00 -50.84
N ASP A 26 22.78 -12.16 -50.30
CA ASP A 26 23.42 -13.43 -50.62
C ASP A 26 22.34 -14.51 -50.70
N GLU A 27 22.39 -15.23 -51.81
CA GLU A 27 21.43 -16.21 -52.29
C GLU A 27 21.84 -17.59 -51.76
N ALA A 28 21.00 -18.18 -50.90
CA ALA A 28 21.03 -19.62 -50.64
C ALA A 28 19.63 -20.11 -50.26
N THR A 29 19.09 -20.95 -51.13
CA THR A 29 17.88 -21.76 -51.00
C THR A 29 17.64 -22.29 -49.59
N ASP A 30 16.51 -21.92 -48.97
CA ASP A 30 15.76 -22.84 -48.08
C ASP A 30 14.31 -22.37 -47.82
N LYS A 31 13.39 -23.32 -48.03
CA LYS A 31 11.99 -23.48 -47.59
C LYS A 31 11.21 -22.30 -46.94
N PRO A 32 9.94 -22.05 -47.33
CA PRO A 32 9.05 -21.18 -46.58
C PRO A 32 8.48 -21.94 -45.38
N SER A 33 9.10 -21.76 -44.21
CA SER A 33 8.44 -22.06 -42.93
C SER A 33 7.87 -20.75 -42.39
N THR A 34 6.57 -20.57 -42.60
CA THR A 34 5.75 -19.55 -41.96
C THR A 34 5.94 -19.63 -40.44
N VAL A 35 6.79 -18.78 -39.88
CA VAL A 35 6.83 -18.54 -38.44
C VAL A 35 5.56 -17.79 -38.07
N SER A 36 4.54 -18.54 -37.67
CA SER A 36 3.44 -18.03 -36.86
C SER A 36 4.05 -17.35 -35.64
N LYS A 37 4.06 -16.01 -35.64
CA LYS A 37 4.17 -15.23 -34.41
C LYS A 37 2.95 -15.59 -33.57
N SER A 38 3.11 -16.58 -32.70
CA SER A 38 2.14 -16.85 -31.65
C SER A 38 2.18 -15.63 -30.74
N SER A 39 1.25 -14.71 -30.95
CA SER A 39 0.99 -13.63 -30.01
C SER A 39 0.52 -14.29 -28.71
N THR A 40 1.42 -14.43 -27.75
CA THR A 40 1.08 -14.83 -26.39
C THR A 40 0.13 -13.77 -25.85
N ALA A 41 -1.18 -14.03 -25.94
CA ALA A 41 -2.17 -13.23 -25.26
C ALA A 41 -1.79 -13.21 -23.77
N PRO A 42 -1.74 -12.04 -23.12
CA PRO A 42 -1.44 -12.00 -21.69
C PRO A 42 -2.51 -12.81 -20.97
N ALA A 43 -2.08 -13.74 -20.11
CA ALA A 43 -2.98 -14.53 -19.29
C ALA A 43 -3.90 -13.57 -18.52
N THR A 44 -5.19 -13.66 -18.75
CA THR A 44 -6.19 -12.93 -17.96
C THR A 44 -6.15 -13.49 -16.55
N SER A 45 -5.52 -12.76 -15.63
CA SER A 45 -5.47 -13.13 -14.21
C SER A 45 -6.88 -13.29 -13.64
N ASP A 46 -7.12 -14.29 -12.79
CA ASP A 46 -8.38 -14.45 -12.07
C ASP A 46 -8.69 -13.15 -11.29
N PRO A 47 -9.85 -12.52 -11.50
CA PRO A 47 -10.25 -11.32 -10.76
C PRO A 47 -10.12 -11.47 -9.23
N LYS A 48 -10.34 -12.67 -8.68
CA LYS A 48 -10.16 -12.95 -7.24
C LYS A 48 -8.69 -12.89 -6.84
N GLU A 49 -7.81 -13.50 -7.62
CA GLU A 49 -6.37 -13.48 -7.35
C GLU A 49 -5.81 -12.05 -7.42
N ALA A 50 -6.25 -11.27 -8.41
CA ALA A 50 -5.89 -9.85 -8.51
C ALA A 50 -6.38 -9.06 -7.27
N ALA A 51 -7.63 -9.25 -6.87
CA ALA A 51 -8.20 -8.60 -5.68
C ALA A 51 -7.43 -8.97 -4.39
N GLN A 52 -7.02 -10.22 -4.22
CA GLN A 52 -6.22 -10.65 -3.07
C GLN A 52 -4.87 -9.93 -3.01
N LYS A 53 -4.14 -9.88 -4.13
CA LYS A 53 -2.85 -9.19 -4.22
C LYS A 53 -2.98 -7.70 -3.95
N GLU A 54 -3.99 -7.05 -4.54
CA GLU A 54 -4.27 -5.63 -4.33
C GLU A 54 -4.64 -5.32 -2.86
N ALA A 55 -5.46 -6.16 -2.23
CA ALA A 55 -5.84 -6.00 -0.83
C ALA A 55 -4.64 -6.13 0.13
N ILE A 56 -3.77 -7.12 -0.09
CA ILE A 56 -2.52 -7.27 0.69
C ILE A 56 -1.62 -6.05 0.51
N ALA A 57 -1.42 -5.60 -0.73
CA ALA A 57 -0.58 -4.42 -1.00
C ALA A 57 -1.11 -3.15 -0.31
N ALA A 58 -2.43 -2.96 -0.28
CA ALA A 58 -3.06 -1.85 0.43
C ALA A 58 -2.90 -1.97 1.96
N TYR A 59 -3.03 -3.19 2.50
CA TYR A 59 -2.83 -3.45 3.92
C TYR A 59 -1.38 -3.20 4.37
N GLU A 60 -0.40 -3.60 3.59
CA GLU A 60 1.01 -3.29 3.89
C GLU A 60 1.29 -1.78 3.78
N ALA A 61 0.69 -1.10 2.80
CA ALA A 61 0.80 0.35 2.66
C ALA A 61 0.18 1.11 3.84
N TYR A 62 -0.94 0.60 4.37
CA TYR A 62 -1.57 1.08 5.59
C TYR A 62 -0.59 1.07 6.77
N TRP A 63 0.12 -0.03 7.01
CA TRP A 63 1.12 -0.09 8.09
C TRP A 63 2.31 0.85 7.88
N ARG A 64 2.77 1.02 6.63
CA ARG A 64 3.82 2.02 6.31
C ARG A 64 3.38 3.46 6.60
N GLU A 65 2.13 3.81 6.31
CA GLU A 65 1.59 5.13 6.67
C GLU A 65 1.30 5.24 8.17
N MET A 66 0.99 4.14 8.86
CA MET A 66 0.83 4.12 10.31
C MET A 66 2.15 4.43 11.02
N GLU A 67 3.26 3.86 10.58
CA GLU A 67 4.59 4.22 11.12
C GLU A 67 4.84 5.73 11.04
N LYS A 68 4.53 6.35 9.89
CA LYS A 68 4.67 7.81 9.70
C LYS A 68 3.75 8.60 10.62
N LEU A 69 2.49 8.16 10.77
CA LEU A 69 1.49 8.85 11.59
C LEU A 69 1.92 8.95 13.05
N TYR A 70 2.48 7.88 13.61
CA TYR A 70 2.91 7.85 15.01
C TYR A 70 4.32 8.42 15.23
N ALA A 71 5.17 8.45 14.20
CA ALA A 71 6.48 9.10 14.28
C ALA A 71 6.39 10.63 14.21
N ASP A 72 5.37 11.16 13.54
CA ASP A 72 5.20 12.59 13.37
C ASP A 72 4.55 13.25 14.61
N SER A 73 5.32 14.09 15.30
CA SER A 73 4.86 14.87 16.45
C SER A 73 3.87 15.98 16.10
N SER A 74 3.74 16.37 14.82
CA SER A 74 2.77 17.37 14.37
C SER A 74 1.40 16.78 14.02
N GLY A 75 1.35 15.46 13.73
CA GLY A 75 0.14 14.74 13.32
C GLY A 75 -0.36 15.03 11.91
N LYS A 76 0.48 15.58 11.02
CA LYS A 76 0.13 15.99 9.65
C LYS A 76 0.89 15.22 8.56
N GLY A 77 1.88 14.42 8.93
CA GLY A 77 2.87 13.83 8.02
C GLY A 77 2.47 12.52 7.35
N ALA A 78 1.32 11.93 7.73
CA ALA A 78 0.84 10.68 7.16
C ALA A 78 -0.33 10.90 6.21
N ARG A 79 -0.41 10.07 5.19
CA ARG A 79 -1.52 10.00 4.22
C ARG A 79 -2.33 8.72 4.44
N LEU A 80 -2.63 8.43 5.71
CA LEU A 80 -3.31 7.20 6.12
C LEU A 80 -4.71 7.09 5.50
N ASP A 81 -5.36 8.22 5.23
CA ASP A 81 -6.65 8.34 4.53
C ASP A 81 -6.66 7.71 3.12
N ARG A 82 -5.49 7.51 2.51
CA ARG A 82 -5.35 6.82 1.23
C ARG A 82 -5.51 5.30 1.35
N TYR A 83 -5.20 4.73 2.51
CA TYR A 83 -5.11 3.29 2.75
C TYR A 83 -6.01 2.79 3.89
N ALA A 84 -6.62 3.69 4.65
CA ALA A 84 -7.60 3.38 5.68
C ALA A 84 -8.87 4.22 5.51
N ALA A 85 -9.98 3.68 6.00
CA ALA A 85 -11.25 4.36 6.15
C ALA A 85 -11.95 3.88 7.42
N SER A 86 -13.13 4.44 7.70
CA SER A 86 -14.05 3.94 8.72
C SER A 86 -13.40 3.79 10.10
N ALA A 87 -13.57 2.64 10.76
CA ALA A 87 -13.08 2.42 12.12
C ALA A 87 -11.56 2.40 12.21
N ALA A 88 -10.88 1.77 11.24
CA ALA A 88 -9.42 1.70 11.20
C ALA A 88 -8.78 3.10 11.16
N LEU A 89 -9.25 3.98 10.26
CA LEU A 89 -8.72 5.35 10.16
C LEU A 89 -8.97 6.14 11.45
N LYS A 90 -10.22 6.15 11.94
CA LYS A 90 -10.59 6.89 13.15
C LYS A 90 -9.78 6.44 14.36
N LYS A 91 -9.57 5.13 14.53
CA LYS A 91 -8.82 4.56 15.64
C LYS A 91 -7.35 4.97 15.58
N ALA A 92 -6.70 4.81 14.42
CA ALA A 92 -5.30 5.17 14.24
C ALA A 92 -5.06 6.66 14.52
N GLU A 93 -5.90 7.55 13.99
CA GLU A 93 -5.79 8.99 14.22
C GLU A 93 -5.98 9.37 15.69
N THR A 94 -6.98 8.77 16.35
CA THR A 94 -7.29 9.02 17.76
C THR A 94 -6.15 8.55 18.66
N ASP A 95 -5.64 7.34 18.43
CA ASP A 95 -4.56 6.74 19.22
C ASP A 95 -3.24 7.50 19.02
N ALA A 96 -2.90 7.87 17.77
CA ALA A 96 -1.72 8.67 17.48
C ALA A 96 -1.83 10.07 18.11
N LYS A 97 -3.01 10.69 18.08
CA LYS A 97 -3.24 11.97 18.77
C LYS A 97 -3.05 11.82 20.27
N ARG A 98 -3.63 10.78 20.88
CA ARG A 98 -3.48 10.51 22.32
C ARG A 98 -2.01 10.35 22.71
N ALA A 99 -1.21 9.64 21.91
CA ALA A 99 0.22 9.53 22.13
C ALA A 99 0.91 10.91 22.13
N ARG A 100 0.65 11.73 21.11
CA ARG A 100 1.21 13.09 21.00
C ARG A 100 0.80 13.99 22.15
N ASP A 101 -0.48 13.99 22.52
CA ASP A 101 -1.00 14.76 23.65
C ASP A 101 -0.30 14.34 24.97
N GLY A 102 0.10 13.08 25.08
CA GLY A 102 0.92 12.55 26.18
C GLY A 102 2.42 12.80 26.04
N GLY A 103 2.87 13.57 25.04
CA GLY A 103 4.28 13.85 24.79
C GLY A 103 5.06 12.66 24.20
N LEU A 104 4.38 11.70 23.59
CA LEU A 104 4.98 10.48 23.05
C LEU A 104 4.89 10.42 21.53
N ILE A 105 5.89 9.77 20.92
CA ILE A 105 5.87 9.33 19.52
C ILE A 105 6.37 7.88 19.44
N TYR A 106 6.14 7.23 18.31
CA TYR A 106 6.60 5.87 18.06
C TYR A 106 7.55 5.87 16.87
N VAL A 107 8.72 5.25 17.03
CA VAL A 107 9.79 5.24 16.02
C VAL A 107 10.23 3.82 15.73
N GLY A 108 10.78 3.59 14.54
CA GLY A 108 11.17 2.27 14.07
C GLY A 108 10.10 1.64 13.18
N HIS A 109 10.08 0.31 13.11
CA HIS A 109 9.32 -0.43 12.10
C HIS A 109 8.40 -1.47 12.70
N VAL A 110 7.30 -1.69 11.99
CA VAL A 110 6.36 -2.79 12.16
C VAL A 110 6.60 -3.78 11.02
N THR A 111 6.68 -5.06 11.35
CA THR A 111 6.77 -6.12 10.34
C THR A 111 5.43 -6.82 10.22
N VAL A 112 4.91 -6.87 9.00
CA VAL A 112 3.77 -7.71 8.61
C VAL A 112 4.33 -9.01 8.05
N THR A 113 4.03 -10.14 8.68
CA THR A 113 4.48 -11.47 8.25
C THR A 113 3.29 -12.35 7.89
N ASP A 114 3.45 -13.16 6.83
CA ASP A 114 2.46 -14.11 6.31
C ASP A 114 1.05 -13.53 6.09
N PRO A 115 0.89 -12.36 5.43
CA PRO A 115 -0.43 -11.82 5.15
C PRO A 115 -1.21 -12.78 4.25
N THR A 116 -2.31 -13.31 4.78
CA THR A 116 -3.13 -14.33 4.11
C THR A 116 -4.56 -13.82 3.97
N VAL A 117 -5.08 -13.82 2.74
CA VAL A 117 -6.51 -13.53 2.51
C VAL A 117 -7.33 -14.77 2.85
N THR A 118 -8.15 -14.65 3.90
CA THR A 118 -9.00 -15.75 4.40
C THR A 118 -10.40 -15.73 3.79
N LYS A 119 -10.84 -14.57 3.30
CA LYS A 119 -12.12 -14.38 2.59
C LYS A 119 -11.94 -13.32 1.51
N VAL A 120 -12.58 -13.48 0.37
CA VAL A 120 -12.63 -12.46 -0.69
C VAL A 120 -13.99 -12.50 -1.39
N ASP A 121 -14.59 -11.33 -1.56
CA ASP A 121 -15.79 -11.13 -2.36
C ASP A 121 -15.53 -10.00 -3.37
N VAL A 122 -15.49 -10.37 -4.65
CA VAL A 122 -15.32 -9.44 -5.77
C VAL A 122 -16.64 -9.05 -6.44
N SER A 123 -17.73 -9.71 -6.05
CA SER A 123 -19.07 -9.56 -6.65
C SER A 123 -20.03 -8.72 -5.81
N GLY A 124 -19.72 -8.52 -4.53
CA GLY A 124 -20.50 -7.68 -3.63
C GLY A 124 -20.53 -6.21 -4.07
N LYS A 125 -21.55 -5.49 -3.59
CA LYS A 125 -21.74 -4.05 -3.85
C LYS A 125 -20.48 -3.23 -3.54
N ILE A 126 -19.77 -3.62 -2.49
CA ILE A 126 -18.42 -3.14 -2.17
C ILE A 126 -17.53 -4.39 -2.12
N PRO A 127 -16.67 -4.60 -3.11
CA PRO A 127 -15.71 -5.70 -3.08
C PRO A 127 -14.84 -5.61 -1.83
N ASN A 128 -14.57 -6.74 -1.19
CA ASN A 128 -13.84 -6.78 0.08
C ASN A 128 -13.01 -8.06 0.23
N ALA A 129 -12.06 -8.00 1.15
CA ALA A 129 -11.23 -9.11 1.56
C ALA A 129 -10.98 -9.07 3.07
N THR A 130 -10.86 -10.24 3.69
CA THR A 130 -10.42 -10.40 5.08
C THR A 130 -8.99 -10.92 5.09
N ILE A 131 -8.08 -10.19 5.72
CA ILE A 131 -6.65 -10.55 5.84
C ILE A 131 -6.37 -10.99 7.27
N SER A 132 -5.65 -12.09 7.43
CA SER A 132 -5.03 -12.51 8.69
C SER A 132 -3.52 -12.47 8.53
N ASN A 133 -2.80 -11.90 9.49
CA ASN A 133 -1.33 -11.87 9.47
C ASN A 133 -0.75 -11.96 10.88
N CYS A 134 0.55 -12.23 10.96
CA CYS A 134 1.32 -11.94 12.16
C CYS A 134 1.84 -10.50 12.10
N LEU A 135 1.60 -9.72 13.16
CA LEU A 135 2.11 -8.37 13.29
C LEU A 135 3.19 -8.34 14.37
N ASP A 136 4.41 -7.97 13.98
CA ASP A 136 5.55 -7.82 14.88
C ASP A 136 5.87 -6.33 15.09
N ILE A 137 5.58 -5.84 16.29
CA ILE A 137 5.84 -4.48 16.74
C ILE A 137 7.05 -4.38 17.66
N SER A 138 7.87 -5.45 17.79
CA SER A 138 9.04 -5.47 18.69
C SER A 138 10.07 -4.38 18.36
N ARG A 139 10.09 -3.89 17.12
CA ARG A 139 10.97 -2.83 16.62
C ARG A 139 10.29 -1.45 16.54
N TRP A 140 9.04 -1.33 16.96
CA TRP A 140 8.29 -0.07 16.98
C TRP A 140 8.23 0.49 18.40
N ARG A 141 9.15 1.41 18.69
CA ARG A 141 9.48 1.85 20.05
C ARG A 141 8.78 3.15 20.40
N THR A 142 8.10 3.17 21.54
CA THR A 142 7.59 4.42 22.14
C THR A 142 8.75 5.22 22.75
N VAL A 143 8.84 6.50 22.40
CA VAL A 143 9.85 7.43 22.90
C VAL A 143 9.20 8.75 23.33
N ASP A 144 9.82 9.43 24.27
CA ASP A 144 9.47 10.80 24.61
C ASP A 144 9.76 11.73 23.42
N ALA A 145 8.79 12.55 23.03
CA ALA A 145 8.84 13.33 21.81
C ALA A 145 9.93 14.40 21.82
N LYS A 146 10.28 14.94 22.99
CA LYS A 146 11.27 16.02 23.14
C LYS A 146 12.69 15.48 23.29
N SER A 147 12.90 14.60 24.24
CA SER A 147 14.21 14.03 24.59
C SER A 147 14.62 12.86 23.70
N LYS A 148 13.67 12.27 22.96
CA LYS A 148 13.86 11.06 22.14
C LYS A 148 14.30 9.83 22.94
N LYS A 149 14.18 9.88 24.26
CA LYS A 149 14.54 8.76 25.12
C LYS A 149 13.44 7.69 25.10
N PRO A 150 13.80 6.40 25.08
CA PRO A 150 12.83 5.31 25.16
C PRO A 150 12.00 5.37 26.45
N VAL A 151 10.69 5.13 26.32
CA VAL A 151 9.81 4.94 27.47
C VAL A 151 9.95 3.49 27.96
N LYS A 152 10.06 3.31 29.28
CA LYS A 152 10.04 1.98 29.89
C LYS A 152 8.61 1.45 29.84
N LEU A 153 8.43 0.33 29.15
CA LEU A 153 7.14 -0.33 28.99
C LEU A 153 7.18 -1.68 29.73
N PRO A 154 6.03 -2.25 30.11
CA PRO A 154 6.01 -3.56 30.76
C PRO A 154 6.69 -4.63 29.90
N ALA A 155 7.55 -5.44 30.53
CA ALA A 155 8.38 -6.43 29.84
C ALA A 155 7.57 -7.64 29.31
N ASN A 156 6.42 -7.91 29.90
CA ASN A 156 5.54 -9.04 29.59
C ASN A 156 4.50 -8.72 28.50
N ARG A 157 4.65 -7.63 27.75
CA ARG A 157 3.72 -7.29 26.67
C ARG A 157 3.90 -8.21 25.47
N LEU A 158 2.78 -8.57 24.85
CA LEU A 158 2.78 -9.25 23.57
C LEU A 158 3.22 -8.27 22.48
N THR A 159 4.36 -8.55 21.83
CA THR A 159 4.93 -7.72 20.76
C THR A 159 4.80 -8.34 19.38
N LYS A 160 4.41 -9.62 19.31
CA LYS A 160 4.07 -10.32 18.08
C LYS A 160 2.70 -10.97 18.26
N TYR A 161 1.76 -10.63 17.40
CA TYR A 161 0.38 -11.12 17.56
C TYR A 161 -0.37 -11.20 16.25
N VAL A 162 -1.36 -12.08 16.23
CA VAL A 162 -2.28 -12.23 15.10
C VAL A 162 -3.20 -11.03 15.03
N VAL A 163 -3.36 -10.51 13.81
CA VAL A 163 -4.29 -9.44 13.48
C VAL A 163 -5.21 -9.93 12.37
N VAL A 164 -6.50 -9.58 12.48
CA VAL A 164 -7.50 -9.79 11.42
C VAL A 164 -8.00 -8.44 10.97
N SER A 165 -7.94 -8.18 9.67
CA SER A 165 -8.32 -6.90 9.05
C SER A 165 -9.34 -7.11 7.96
N THR A 166 -10.28 -6.16 7.83
CA THR A 166 -11.16 -6.06 6.65
C THR A 166 -10.63 -4.96 5.74
N VAL A 167 -10.53 -5.27 4.45
CA VAL A 167 -10.13 -4.33 3.39
C VAL A 167 -11.23 -4.24 2.36
N GLU A 168 -11.67 -3.03 2.04
CA GLU A 168 -12.76 -2.75 1.09
C GLU A 168 -12.24 -1.96 -0.11
N LYS A 169 -12.76 -2.26 -1.31
CA LYS A 169 -12.43 -1.58 -2.56
C LYS A 169 -13.38 -0.41 -2.80
N TYR A 170 -12.90 0.80 -2.57
CA TYR A 170 -13.56 2.05 -2.91
C TYR A 170 -13.14 2.53 -4.31
N PRO A 171 -13.82 3.53 -4.92
CA PRO A 171 -13.38 4.11 -6.20
C PRO A 171 -11.93 4.63 -6.17
N ALA A 172 -11.45 5.09 -5.02
CA ALA A 172 -10.10 5.57 -4.82
C ALA A 172 -9.06 4.46 -4.55
N GLY A 173 -9.48 3.20 -4.45
CA GLY A 173 -8.63 2.03 -4.18
C GLY A 173 -9.06 1.22 -2.95
N TRP A 174 -8.28 0.19 -2.66
CA TRP A 174 -8.46 -0.66 -1.48
C TRP A 174 -8.05 0.08 -0.20
N ARG A 175 -8.88 -0.04 0.84
CA ARG A 175 -8.66 0.60 2.14
C ARG A 175 -9.02 -0.33 3.28
N VAL A 176 -8.20 -0.33 4.31
CA VAL A 176 -8.46 -1.03 5.57
C VAL A 176 -9.61 -0.32 6.30
N THR A 177 -10.68 -1.04 6.63
CA THR A 177 -11.86 -0.49 7.31
C THR A 177 -11.98 -0.97 8.75
N SER A 178 -11.44 -2.14 9.06
CA SER A 178 -11.23 -2.65 10.42
C SER A 178 -9.85 -3.30 10.55
N ASP A 179 -9.29 -3.26 11.75
CA ASP A 179 -7.97 -3.80 12.08
C ASP A 179 -7.99 -4.27 13.55
N ASP A 180 -8.09 -5.59 13.74
CA ASP A 180 -8.50 -6.21 15.00
C ASP A 180 -7.41 -7.16 15.53
N PRO A 181 -6.60 -6.73 16.51
CA PRO A 181 -5.66 -7.61 17.22
C PRO A 181 -6.38 -8.73 17.98
N GLN A 182 -5.95 -9.97 17.81
CA GLN A 182 -6.64 -11.14 18.34
C GLN A 182 -6.15 -11.57 19.74
N GLY A 183 -5.21 -10.84 20.35
CA GLY A 183 -4.63 -11.19 21.66
C GLY A 183 -3.86 -12.52 21.66
N LYS A 184 -3.59 -13.10 20.49
CA LYS A 184 -2.92 -14.38 20.29
C LYS A 184 -1.52 -14.16 19.75
N SER A 185 -0.53 -14.82 20.34
CA SER A 185 0.85 -14.79 19.84
C SER A 185 0.99 -15.47 18.48
N CYS A 186 1.93 -14.96 17.72
CA CYS A 186 2.63 -15.55 16.60
C CYS A 186 4.10 -15.10 16.73
#